data_AF-A0A7C5TE36-F1
#
_entry.id   AF-A0A7C5TE36-F1
#
_cell.length_a   1.000
_cell.length_b   1.000
_cell.length_c   1.000
_cell.angle_alpha   90.00
_cell.angle_beta   90.00
_cell.angle_gamma   90.00
#
_symmetry.space_group_name_H-M   'P 1'
#
loop_
_entity.id
_entity.type
_entity.pdbx_description
1 polymer ?
#
loop_
_entity_poly.entity_id
_entity_poly.type
_entity_poly.pdbx_seq_one_letter_code
_entity_poly.pdbx_strand_id
1 'polypeptide(L)'
;MSTPLNLFVKAVIKGRGLAKRPGTTRDGKLVLSLLVSIDGVDYELNLVTKPHEDPQRLAEYLVKNGIVAKDGNEFTILVPTWCLAKARNNVIWVHIEDYERLKGATG
;
A
#
# COMPACT_ATOMS: atom_id res chain seq x y z
N MET A 1 -4.09 -11.02 28.53
CA MET A 1 -3.36 -9.93 27.87
C MET A 1 -4.14 -9.56 26.62
N SER A 2 -4.51 -8.30 26.42
CA SER A 2 -5.15 -7.87 25.17
C SER A 2 -4.08 -7.76 24.08
N THR A 3 -4.27 -8.43 22.95
CA THR A 3 -3.43 -8.21 21.77
C THR A 3 -3.68 -6.78 21.30
N PRO A 4 -2.63 -5.94 21.15
CA PRO A 4 -2.80 -4.62 20.57
C PRO A 4 -3.45 -4.75 19.20
N LEU A 5 -4.41 -3.88 18.90
CA LEU A 5 -5.03 -3.83 17.57
C LEU A 5 -3.94 -3.49 16.55
N ASN A 6 -3.64 -4.42 15.65
CA ASN A 6 -2.77 -4.13 14.51
C ASN A 6 -3.61 -3.54 13.38
N LEU A 7 -3.34 -2.29 13.03
CA LEU A 7 -4.04 -1.57 11.95
C LEU A 7 -3.48 -1.90 10.56
N PHE A 8 -2.38 -2.65 10.51
CA PHE A 8 -1.72 -3.06 9.28
C PHE A 8 -1.52 -4.57 9.20
N VAL A 9 -1.49 -5.06 7.97
CA VAL A 9 -0.98 -6.39 7.63
C VAL A 9 0.27 -6.21 6.78
N LYS A 10 1.32 -6.99 7.06
CA LYS A 10 2.53 -6.98 6.23
C LYS A 10 2.24 -7.78 4.96
N ALA A 11 2.50 -7.18 3.80
CA ALA A 11 2.43 -7.82 2.50
C ALA A 11 3.84 -7.88 1.88
N VAL A 12 4.21 -9.01 1.28
CA VAL A 12 5.47 -9.17 0.54
C VAL A 12 5.25 -8.70 -0.89
N ILE A 13 6.02 -7.72 -1.37
CA ILE A 13 5.99 -7.27 -2.76
C ILE A 13 6.67 -8.35 -3.63
N LYS A 14 5.91 -8.95 -4.54
CA LYS A 14 6.40 -9.98 -5.46
C LYS A 14 7.01 -9.33 -6.68
N GLY A 15 8.28 -9.64 -6.93
CA GLY A 15 9.01 -9.20 -8.12
C GLY A 15 9.73 -7.86 -7.96
N ARG A 16 10.34 -7.39 -9.06
CA ARG A 16 11.14 -6.16 -9.11
C ARG A 16 10.42 -4.97 -9.75
N GLY A 17 9.12 -5.08 -9.98
CA GLY A 17 8.35 -4.10 -10.77
C GLY A 17 6.87 -4.09 -10.45
N LEU A 18 6.15 -3.24 -11.17
CA LEU A 18 4.71 -3.07 -11.02
C LEU A 18 3.94 -4.28 -11.58
N ALA A 19 2.81 -4.62 -10.97
CA ALA A 19 1.88 -5.63 -11.51
C ALA A 19 1.27 -5.20 -12.85
N LYS A 20 1.10 -3.89 -13.04
CA LYS A 20 0.52 -3.29 -14.25
C LYS A 20 1.20 -1.95 -14.56
N ARG A 21 0.98 -1.45 -15.78
CA ARG A 21 1.38 -0.09 -16.13
C ARG A 21 0.67 0.92 -15.21
N PRO A 22 1.36 1.98 -14.73
CA PRO A 22 0.73 3.03 -13.95
C PRO A 22 -0.52 3.57 -14.65
N GLY A 23 -1.60 3.71 -13.88
CA GLY A 23 -2.87 4.27 -14.34
C GLY A 23 -3.08 5.70 -13.84
N THR A 24 -4.12 6.34 -14.34
CA THR A 24 -4.61 7.62 -13.81
C THR A 24 -6.13 7.56 -13.70
N THR A 25 -6.63 7.95 -12.53
CA THR A 25 -8.06 8.11 -12.27
C THR A 25 -8.62 9.35 -12.99
N ARG A 26 -9.95 9.45 -13.11
CA ARG A 26 -10.60 10.58 -13.79
C ARG A 26 -10.29 11.93 -13.12
N ASP A 27 -10.06 11.94 -11.82
CA ASP A 27 -9.74 13.11 -11.00
C ASP A 27 -8.23 13.34 -10.84
N GLY A 28 -7.40 12.70 -11.68
CA GLY A 28 -5.97 13.03 -11.77
C GLY A 28 -5.08 12.39 -10.69
N LYS A 29 -5.60 11.43 -9.93
CA LYS A 29 -4.78 10.59 -9.02
C LYS A 29 -4.07 9.50 -9.80
N LEU A 30 -2.79 9.31 -9.55
CA LEU A 30 -2.01 8.21 -10.12
C LEU A 30 -2.29 6.92 -9.36
N VAL A 31 -2.25 5.81 -10.09
CA VAL A 31 -2.43 4.47 -9.53
C VAL A 31 -1.21 3.63 -9.86
N LEU A 32 -0.49 3.20 -8.82
CA LEU A 32 0.61 2.26 -8.92
C LEU A 32 0.13 0.88 -8.44
N SER A 33 0.12 -0.10 -9.33
CA SER A 33 -0.29 -1.46 -9.03
C SER A 33 0.93 -2.32 -8.69
N LEU A 34 0.95 -2.92 -7.51
CA LEU A 34 1.98 -3.88 -7.08
C LEU A 34 1.36 -5.28 -6.98
N LEU A 35 2.13 -6.30 -7.30
CA LEU A 35 1.76 -7.67 -6.96
C LEU A 35 2.28 -7.93 -5.55
N VAL A 36 1.41 -8.28 -4.62
CA VAL A 36 1.79 -8.53 -3.22
C VAL A 36 1.26 -9.87 -2.74
N SER A 37 1.93 -10.50 -1.79
CA SER A 37 1.44 -11.69 -1.10
C SER A 37 1.15 -11.35 0.35
N ILE A 38 -0.04 -11.72 0.82
CA ILE A 38 -0.46 -11.62 2.22
C ILE A 38 -0.90 -13.02 2.64
N ASP A 39 -0.23 -13.59 3.65
CA ASP A 39 -0.50 -14.93 4.16
C ASP A 39 -0.57 -16.02 3.07
N GLY A 40 0.30 -15.91 2.06
CA GLY A 40 0.38 -16.84 0.93
C GLY A 40 -0.66 -16.62 -0.17
N VAL A 41 -1.55 -15.64 -0.01
CA VAL A 41 -2.54 -15.26 -1.04
C VAL A 41 -2.03 -14.03 -1.80
N ASP A 42 -2.08 -14.12 -3.13
CA ASP A 42 -1.64 -13.04 -4.00
C ASP A 42 -2.75 -12.03 -4.27
N TYR A 43 -2.40 -10.75 -4.14
CA TYR A 43 -3.26 -9.61 -4.38
C TYR A 43 -2.61 -8.62 -5.34
N GLU A 44 -3.43 -7.97 -6.15
CA GLU A 44 -3.09 -6.70 -6.77
C GLU A 44 -3.34 -5.57 -5.78
N LEU A 45 -2.27 -4.91 -5.35
CA LEU A 45 -2.33 -3.75 -4.48
C LEU A 45 -2.23 -2.48 -5.32
N ASN A 46 -3.35 -1.76 -5.43
CA ASN A 46 -3.43 -0.45 -6.07
C ASN A 46 -3.17 0.65 -5.05
N LEU A 47 -2.01 1.28 -5.16
CA LEU A 47 -1.65 2.49 -4.41
C LEU A 47 -2.12 3.72 -5.16
N VAL A 48 -3.01 4.49 -4.55
CA VAL A 48 -3.61 5.68 -5.15
C VAL A 48 -3.03 6.93 -4.51
N THR A 49 -2.44 7.82 -5.31
CA THR A 49 -1.85 9.08 -4.84
C THR A 49 -2.92 10.13 -4.55
N LYS A 50 -2.49 11.30 -4.06
CA LYS A 50 -3.30 12.53 -4.18
C LYS A 50 -3.34 13.01 -5.63
N PRO A 51 -4.33 13.84 -6.02
CA PRO A 51 -4.38 14.42 -7.35
C PRO A 51 -3.10 15.18 -7.67
N HIS A 52 -2.60 15.02 -8.90
CA HIS A 52 -1.42 15.76 -9.42
C HIS A 52 -0.10 15.54 -8.64
N GLU A 53 -0.02 14.48 -7.85
CA GLU A 53 1.18 14.13 -7.10
C GLU A 53 2.20 13.39 -7.98
N ASP A 54 3.48 13.65 -7.77
CA ASP A 54 4.60 12.99 -8.45
C ASP A 54 4.80 11.55 -7.92
N PRO A 55 4.86 10.51 -8.77
CA PRO A 55 5.17 9.15 -8.36
C PRO A 55 6.44 9.00 -7.53
N GLN A 56 7.47 9.80 -7.82
CA GLN A 56 8.74 9.73 -7.08
C GLN A 56 8.53 10.16 -5.62
N ARG A 57 7.74 11.22 -5.41
CA ARG A 57 7.36 11.70 -4.07
C ARG A 57 6.56 10.66 -3.29
N LEU A 58 5.69 9.90 -3.95
CA LEU A 58 4.97 8.78 -3.32
C LEU A 58 5.95 7.72 -2.83
N ALA A 59 6.89 7.28 -3.68
CA ALA A 59 7.87 6.26 -3.30
C ALA A 59 8.72 6.71 -2.10
N GLU A 60 9.19 7.95 -2.12
CA GLU A 60 9.94 8.56 -1.01
C GLU A 60 9.12 8.62 0.27
N TYR A 61 7.84 9.01 0.20
CA TYR A 61 6.95 9.01 1.35
C TYR A 61 6.80 7.61 1.95
N LEU A 62 6.54 6.60 1.12
CA LEU A 62 6.32 5.23 1.58
C LEU A 62 7.55 4.67 2.32
N VAL A 63 8.75 4.90 1.77
CA VAL A 63 10.01 4.46 2.40
C VAL A 63 10.30 5.26 3.67
N LYS A 64 10.19 6.60 3.62
CA LYS A 64 10.49 7.47 4.78
C LYS A 64 9.61 7.16 5.99
N ASN A 65 8.37 6.74 5.77
CA ASN A 65 7.44 6.40 6.86
C ASN A 65 7.48 4.92 7.24
N GLY A 66 8.40 4.12 6.70
CA GLY A 66 8.49 2.68 6.99
C GLY A 66 7.28 1.87 6.50
N ILE A 67 6.46 2.44 5.62
CA ILE A 67 5.32 1.75 5.01
C ILE A 67 5.84 0.71 4.02
N VAL A 68 6.85 1.09 3.23
CA VAL A 68 7.64 0.16 2.42
C VAL A 68 9.01 -0.01 3.05
N ALA A 69 9.43 -1.26 3.24
CA ALA A 69 10.71 -1.60 3.83
C ALA A 69 11.34 -2.81 3.13
N LYS A 70 12.67 -2.88 3.15
CA LYS A 70 13.41 -4.07 2.75
C LYS A 70 13.60 -4.97 3.97
N ASP A 71 13.17 -6.22 3.88
CA ASP A 71 13.27 -7.25 4.92
C ASP A 71 14.09 -8.42 4.35
N GLY A 72 15.38 -8.46 4.68
CA GLY A 72 16.33 -9.39 4.06
C GLY A 72 16.44 -9.18 2.53
N ASN A 73 16.04 -10.19 1.76
CA ASN A 73 16.04 -10.15 0.29
C ASN A 73 14.69 -9.71 -0.31
N GLU A 74 13.68 -9.46 0.52
CA GLU A 74 12.33 -9.14 0.09
C GLU A 74 12.01 -7.66 0.35
N PHE A 75 11.08 -7.12 -0.44
CA PHE A 75 10.45 -5.85 -0.13
C PHE A 75 9.08 -6.13 0.46
N THR A 76 8.73 -5.38 1.50
CA THR A 76 7.45 -5.51 2.20
C THR A 76 6.72 -4.17 2.19
N ILE A 77 5.40 -4.22 2.23
CA ILE A 77 4.53 -3.07 2.37
C ILE A 77 3.48 -3.32 3.45
N LEU A 78 3.23 -2.32 4.29
CA LEU A 78 2.14 -2.34 5.26
C LEU A 78 0.83 -2.00 4.55
N VAL A 79 -0.17 -2.87 4.67
CA VAL A 79 -1.50 -2.67 4.08
C VAL A 79 -2.52 -2.44 5.21
N PRO A 80 -3.29 -1.34 5.20
CA PRO A 80 -4.32 -1.13 6.20
C PRO A 80 -5.34 -2.27 6.23
N THR A 81 -5.69 -2.77 7.42
CA THR A 81 -6.57 -3.94 7.57
C THR A 81 -7.95 -3.74 6.96
N TRP A 82 -8.50 -2.51 6.99
CA TRP A 82 -9.78 -2.21 6.36
C TRP A 82 -9.72 -2.18 4.83
N CYS A 83 -8.58 -1.86 4.23
CA CYS A 83 -8.40 -1.93 2.78
C CYS A 83 -8.41 -3.40 2.33
N LEU A 84 -7.73 -4.27 3.08
CA LEU A 84 -7.78 -5.71 2.85
C LEU A 84 -9.19 -6.27 3.04
N ALA A 85 -9.90 -5.89 4.10
CA ALA A 85 -11.28 -6.34 4.34
C ALA A 85 -12.26 -5.92 3.23
N LYS A 86 -11.97 -4.81 2.53
CA LYS A 86 -12.76 -4.31 1.40
C LYS A 86 -12.34 -4.91 0.05
N ALA A 87 -11.32 -5.78 0.02
CA ALA A 87 -10.82 -6.36 -1.21
C ALA A 87 -11.91 -7.12 -1.98
N ARG A 88 -11.83 -7.06 -3.31
CA ARG A 88 -12.71 -7.77 -4.25
C ARG A 88 -11.87 -8.28 -5.40
N ASN A 89 -12.09 -9.53 -5.81
CA ASN A 89 -11.36 -10.20 -6.90
C ASN A 89 -9.83 -10.13 -6.72
N ASN A 90 -9.34 -10.30 -5.49
CA ASN A 90 -7.93 -10.16 -5.11
C ASN A 90 -7.32 -8.79 -5.45
N VAL A 91 -8.14 -7.74 -5.57
CA VAL A 91 -7.68 -6.36 -5.75
C VAL A 91 -7.91 -5.59 -4.45
N ILE A 92 -6.84 -4.98 -3.94
CA ILE A 92 -6.83 -4.11 -2.77
C ILE A 92 -6.60 -2.68 -3.27
N TRP A 93 -7.40 -1.75 -2.77
CA TRP A 93 -7.22 -0.32 -3.03
C TRP A 93 -6.80 0.38 -1.75
N VAL A 94 -5.68 1.09 -1.81
CA VAL A 94 -5.18 1.91 -0.70
C VAL A 94 -4.91 3.31 -1.21
N HIS A 95 -5.53 4.30 -0.58
CA HIS A 95 -5.24 5.69 -0.85
C HIS A 95 -4.10 6.15 0.07
N ILE A 96 -3.18 6.99 -0.42
CA ILE A 96 -2.07 7.48 0.41
C ILE A 96 -2.57 8.19 1.68
N GLU A 97 -3.74 8.82 1.58
CA GLU A 97 -4.45 9.48 2.69
C GLU A 97 -4.86 8.50 3.81
N ASP A 98 -5.02 7.20 3.50
CA ASP A 98 -5.29 6.17 4.52
C ASP A 98 -4.10 6.04 5.49
N TYR A 99 -2.87 6.12 4.99
CA TYR A 99 -1.66 6.10 5.83
C TYR A 99 -1.51 7.41 6.63
N GLU A 100 -1.82 8.54 6.01
CA GLU A 100 -1.74 9.85 6.68
C GLU A 100 -2.73 9.94 7.85
N ARG A 101 -3.95 9.45 7.67
CA ARG A 101 -4.97 9.40 8.75
C ARG A 101 -4.51 8.57 9.93
N LEU A 102 -3.84 7.44 9.70
CA LEU A 102 -3.30 6.61 10.77
C LEU A 102 -2.17 7.30 11.54
N LYS A 103 -1.33 8.07 10.85
CA LYS A 103 -0.27 8.85 11.48
C LYS A 103 -0.83 10.03 12.29
N GLY A 104 -2.00 10.54 11.92
CA GLY A 104 -2.70 11.63 12.62
C GLY A 104 -3.70 11.20 13.71
N ALA A 105 -3.89 9.90 13.95
CA ALA A 105 -4.73 9.38 15.03
C ALA A 105 -4.02 9.31 16.39
N THR A 106 -2.71 9.59 16.43
CA THR A 106 -1.97 9.95 17.63
C THR A 106 -1.86 11.47 17.69
N GLY A 107 -2.99 12.12 17.97
CA GLY A 107 -3.02 13.49 18.48
C GLY A 107 -2.76 13.49 19.98
#